data_AF-A0A2V2FC97-F1
#
_entry.id   AF-A0A2V2FC97-F1
#
_cell.length_a   1.000
_cell.length_b   1.000
_cell.length_c   1.000
_cell.angle_alpha   90.00
_cell.angle_beta   90.00
_cell.angle_gamma   90.00
#
_symmetry.space_group_name_H-M   'P 1'
#
loop_
_entity.id
_entity.type
_entity.pdbx_description
1 polymer ?
#
loop_
_entity_poly.entity_id
_entity_poly.type
_entity_poly.pdbx_seq_one_letter_code
_entity_poly.pdbx_strand_id
1 'polypeptide(L)'
;MEKLVQMCDLFGCDLETLVRGSADAAASENDADYEPFMNAFSRAIAGGVALILLGVTLLVALSMPVGEGIMTMVFLAFLTVAVLLFVLYGIRMESFRREHPRVGALYSAAECRRANSVFAARLCVGLGAILLGVIACVGLAELGAAAWGSAVSDYAAGTAVLVGVTIGAPLIVYAGLQKSKYDIAAYNRENKPHAGGESLSDRIGGVIMLSATAIFLALGFIWNLWHPAWAVFPIGGILCAIVSTLVDKGEPQKQEHGDNE
;
A
#
# COMPACT_ATOMS: atom_id res chain seq x y z
N MET A 1 -31.45 -25.09 32.59
CA MET A 1 -31.75 -25.21 31.14
C MET A 1 -32.58 -24.01 30.67
N GLU A 2 -33.68 -23.68 31.35
CA GLU A 2 -34.50 -22.47 31.04
C GLU A 2 -33.71 -21.15 31.03
N LYS A 3 -32.81 -20.93 32.00
CA LYS A 3 -31.98 -19.71 32.05
C LYS A 3 -31.07 -19.52 30.83
N LEU A 4 -30.62 -20.62 30.20
CA LEU A 4 -29.77 -20.57 29.01
C LEU A 4 -30.59 -20.25 27.76
N VAL A 5 -31.77 -20.86 27.63
CA VAL A 5 -32.71 -20.58 26.53
C VAL A 5 -33.20 -19.13 26.58
N GLN A 6 -33.45 -18.61 27.79
CA GLN A 6 -33.89 -17.22 27.98
C GLN A 6 -32.80 -16.20 27.63
N MET A 7 -31.51 -16.53 27.80
CA MET A 7 -30.40 -15.71 27.31
C MET A 7 -30.23 -15.83 25.79
N CYS A 8 -30.46 -17.00 25.21
CA CYS A 8 -30.40 -17.21 23.74
C CYS A 8 -31.44 -16.35 23.01
N ASP A 9 -32.67 -16.26 23.54
CA ASP A 9 -33.73 -15.40 22.99
C ASP A 9 -33.44 -13.90 23.17
N LEU A 10 -32.78 -13.50 24.26
CA LEU A 10 -32.45 -12.10 24.52
C LEU A 10 -31.33 -11.58 23.60
N PHE A 11 -30.39 -12.45 23.21
CA PHE A 11 -29.23 -12.11 22.39
C PHE A 11 -29.32 -12.58 20.93
N GLY A 12 -30.39 -13.28 20.54
CA GLY A 12 -30.64 -13.72 19.17
C GLY A 12 -29.63 -14.77 18.65
N CYS A 13 -29.04 -15.56 19.55
CA CYS A 13 -28.00 -16.54 19.22
C CYS A 13 -28.45 -17.96 19.56
N ASP A 14 -28.07 -18.92 18.71
CA ASP A 14 -28.39 -20.33 18.90
C ASP A 14 -27.59 -20.94 20.05
N LEU A 15 -28.20 -21.85 20.82
CA LEU A 15 -27.62 -22.46 22.03
C LEU A 15 -26.27 -23.15 21.73
N GLU A 16 -26.09 -23.62 20.50
CA GLU A 16 -24.86 -24.26 20.04
C GLU A 16 -23.66 -23.30 20.01
N THR A 17 -23.88 -22.01 19.72
CA THR A 17 -22.85 -20.96 19.72
C THR A 17 -22.37 -20.63 21.14
N LEU A 18 -23.29 -20.68 22.11
CA LEU A 18 -23.00 -20.42 23.53
C LEU A 18 -22.33 -21.62 24.21
N VAL A 19 -22.74 -22.85 23.86
CA VAL A 19 -22.21 -24.09 24.46
C VAL A 19 -20.82 -24.45 23.94
N ARG A 20 -20.49 -24.10 22.68
CA ARG A 20 -19.16 -24.38 22.11
C ARG A 20 -18.09 -23.35 22.44
N GLY A 21 -18.42 -22.27 23.18
CA GLY A 21 -17.46 -21.23 23.57
C GLY A 21 -16.71 -20.61 22.38
N SER A 22 -17.28 -20.69 21.18
CA SER A 22 -16.58 -20.41 19.94
C SER A 22 -17.53 -19.78 18.92
N ALA A 23 -17.86 -18.51 19.17
CA ALA A 23 -18.15 -17.60 18.07
C ALA A 23 -17.00 -17.57 17.03
N ASP A 24 -15.79 -18.01 17.41
CA ASP A 24 -14.63 -18.20 16.52
C ASP A 24 -14.76 -19.41 15.56
N ALA A 25 -15.52 -20.46 15.88
CA ALA A 25 -15.57 -21.66 15.05
C ALA A 25 -16.43 -21.49 13.79
N ALA A 26 -17.49 -20.69 13.86
CA ALA A 26 -18.32 -20.36 12.70
C ALA A 26 -17.61 -19.43 11.68
N ALA A 27 -16.52 -18.76 12.07
CA ALA A 27 -15.68 -17.96 11.16
C ALA A 27 -14.70 -18.80 10.34
N SER A 28 -14.37 -20.01 10.79
CA SER A 28 -13.29 -20.83 10.22
C SER A 28 -13.53 -21.39 8.81
N GLU A 29 -14.78 -21.44 8.34
CA GLU A 29 -15.12 -22.05 7.04
C GLU A 29 -14.96 -21.06 5.86
N ASN A 30 -14.95 -19.75 6.13
CA ASN A 30 -14.91 -18.68 5.12
C ASN A 30 -13.51 -18.04 4.93
N ASP A 31 -12.48 -18.54 5.62
CA ASP A 31 -11.15 -17.94 5.64
C ASP A 31 -10.16 -18.56 4.62
N ALA A 32 -10.54 -19.67 3.95
CA ALA A 32 -9.69 -20.38 3.00
C ALA A 32 -9.28 -19.51 1.79
N ASP A 33 -10.13 -18.54 1.43
CA ASP A 33 -9.93 -17.67 0.27
C ASP A 33 -9.02 -16.47 0.58
N TYR A 34 -8.80 -16.13 1.86
CA TYR A 34 -8.02 -14.96 2.28
C TYR A 34 -6.58 -15.01 1.80
N GLU A 35 -5.87 -16.11 2.07
CA GLU A 35 -4.46 -16.20 1.74
C GLU A 35 -4.18 -16.23 0.22
N PRO A 36 -4.87 -17.05 -0.59
CA PRO A 36 -4.74 -17.02 -2.05
C PRO A 36 -5.02 -15.62 -2.62
N PHE A 37 -6.06 -14.95 -2.12
CA PHE A 37 -6.43 -13.61 -2.54
C PHE A 37 -5.33 -12.59 -2.21
N MET A 38 -4.88 -12.53 -0.96
CA MET A 38 -3.84 -11.59 -0.51
C MET A 38 -2.51 -11.82 -1.23
N ASN A 39 -2.16 -13.08 -1.51
CA ASN A 39 -0.97 -13.42 -2.30
C ASN A 39 -1.09 -12.96 -3.77
N ALA A 40 -2.27 -13.10 -4.38
CA ALA A 40 -2.52 -12.60 -5.74
C ALA A 40 -2.48 -11.07 -5.78
N PHE A 41 -3.15 -10.41 -4.84
CA PHE A 41 -3.13 -8.95 -4.69
C PHE A 41 -1.71 -8.42 -4.53
N SER A 42 -0.94 -8.97 -3.59
CA SER A 42 0.44 -8.55 -3.33
C SER A 42 1.34 -8.65 -4.56
N ARG A 43 1.21 -9.74 -5.33
CA ARG A 43 1.97 -9.93 -6.58
C ARG A 43 1.53 -8.97 -7.68
N ALA A 44 0.23 -8.70 -7.80
CA ALA A 44 -0.29 -7.78 -8.80
C ALA A 44 0.17 -6.34 -8.55
N ILE A 45 0.10 -5.86 -7.30
CA ILE A 45 0.55 -4.51 -6.94
C ILE A 45 2.07 -4.39 -7.11
N ALA A 46 2.86 -5.33 -6.56
CA ALA A 46 4.31 -5.30 -6.72
C ALA A 46 4.72 -5.43 -8.21
N GLY A 47 4.01 -6.26 -8.98
CA GLY A 47 4.22 -6.43 -10.42
C GLY A 47 3.90 -5.17 -11.22
N GLY A 48 2.82 -4.46 -10.90
CA GLY A 48 2.49 -3.17 -11.53
C GLY A 48 3.55 -2.10 -11.23
N VAL A 49 4.05 -2.04 -9.99
CA VAL A 49 5.15 -1.14 -9.62
C VAL A 49 6.43 -1.50 -10.38
N ALA A 50 6.77 -2.80 -10.45
CA ALA A 50 7.92 -3.27 -11.22
C ALA A 50 7.80 -2.91 -12.70
N LEU A 51 6.61 -3.05 -13.28
CA LEU A 51 6.35 -2.77 -14.70
C LEU A 51 6.53 -1.28 -15.02
N ILE A 52 6.04 -0.38 -14.17
CA ILE A 52 6.23 1.07 -14.33
C ILE A 52 7.72 1.42 -14.24
N LEU A 53 8.41 0.93 -13.21
CA LEU A 53 9.83 1.23 -13.00
C LEU A 53 10.71 0.64 -14.10
N LEU A 54 10.38 -0.55 -14.58
CA LEU A 54 11.04 -1.16 -15.74
C LEU A 54 10.80 -0.32 -17.00
N GLY A 55 9.60 0.22 -17.20
CA GLY A 55 9.30 1.14 -18.30
C GLY A 55 10.15 2.42 -18.25
N VAL A 56 10.25 3.06 -17.08
CA VAL A 56 11.09 4.27 -16.91
C VAL A 56 12.58 3.93 -17.07
N THR A 57 13.02 2.78 -16.57
CA THR A 57 14.41 2.33 -16.71
C THR A 57 14.77 2.07 -18.16
N LEU A 58 13.90 1.41 -18.92
CA LEU A 58 14.11 1.19 -20.36
C LEU A 58 14.04 2.50 -21.15
N LEU A 59 13.15 3.42 -20.77
CA LEU A 59 13.07 4.75 -21.35
C LEU A 59 14.42 5.46 -21.28
N VAL A 60 15.05 5.49 -20.10
CA VAL A 60 16.34 6.16 -19.91
C VAL A 60 17.49 5.34 -20.51
N ALA A 61 17.48 4.02 -20.38
CA ALA A 61 18.57 3.16 -20.85
C ALA A 61 18.69 3.10 -22.37
N LEU A 62 17.56 3.18 -23.09
CA LEU A 62 17.50 2.97 -24.54
C LEU A 62 17.10 4.24 -25.32
N SER A 63 16.95 5.39 -24.67
CA SER A 63 16.63 6.66 -25.35
C SER A 63 17.71 7.09 -26.34
N MET A 64 18.99 6.91 -26.02
CA MET A 64 20.09 7.24 -26.94
C MET A 64 20.09 6.39 -28.22
N PRO A 65 20.04 5.04 -28.16
CA PRO A 65 20.08 4.23 -29.39
C PRO A 65 18.77 4.18 -30.17
N VAL A 66 17.60 4.27 -29.52
CA VAL A 66 16.29 4.07 -30.17
C VAL A 66 15.52 5.36 -30.38
N GLY A 67 15.79 6.39 -29.59
CA GLY A 67 15.09 7.67 -29.62
C GLY A 67 14.02 7.79 -28.54
N GLU A 68 13.95 8.97 -27.94
CA GLU A 68 13.08 9.30 -26.81
C GLU A 68 11.59 9.14 -27.13
N GLY A 69 11.14 9.52 -28.33
CA GLY A 69 9.73 9.43 -28.71
C GLY A 69 9.20 8.00 -28.74
N ILE A 70 9.97 7.06 -29.30
CA ILE A 70 9.58 5.63 -29.35
C ILE A 70 9.56 5.04 -27.95
N MET A 71 10.59 5.31 -27.15
CA MET A 71 10.68 4.81 -25.79
C MET A 71 9.60 5.40 -24.87
N THR A 72 9.18 6.65 -25.12
CA THR A 72 8.06 7.26 -24.41
C THR A 72 6.76 6.52 -24.72
N MET A 73 6.51 6.15 -25.98
CA MET A 73 5.35 5.32 -26.34
C MET A 73 5.39 3.94 -25.65
N VAL A 74 6.57 3.31 -25.57
CA VAL A 74 6.76 2.02 -24.86
C VAL A 74 6.49 2.17 -23.36
N PHE A 75 7.02 3.23 -22.73
CA PHE A 75 6.76 3.54 -21.33
C PHE A 75 5.27 3.74 -21.06
N LEU A 76 4.57 4.51 -21.91
CA LEU A 76 3.13 4.73 -21.79
C LEU A 76 2.32 3.43 -21.92
N ALA A 77 2.78 2.49 -22.75
CA ALA A 77 2.15 1.16 -22.86
C ALA A 77 2.28 0.38 -21.54
N PHE A 78 3.46 0.35 -20.93
CA PHE A 78 3.69 -0.31 -19.63
C PHE A 78 2.91 0.38 -18.50
N LEU A 79 2.89 1.71 -18.48
CA LEU A 79 2.10 2.50 -17.53
C LEU A 79 0.61 2.13 -17.63
N THR A 80 0.07 2.06 -18.86
CA THR A 80 -1.33 1.72 -19.09
C THR A 80 -1.68 0.35 -18.50
N VAL A 81 -0.86 -0.67 -18.78
CA VAL A 81 -1.08 -2.02 -18.23
C VAL A 81 -1.00 -2.02 -16.70
N ALA A 82 -0.03 -1.33 -16.11
CA ALA A 82 0.14 -1.25 -14.66
C ALA A 82 -1.05 -0.56 -13.97
N VAL A 83 -1.54 0.55 -14.54
CA VAL A 83 -2.72 1.26 -14.00
C VAL A 83 -3.95 0.37 -14.05
N LEU A 84 -4.18 -0.35 -15.16
CA LEU A 84 -5.31 -1.30 -15.26
C LEU A 84 -5.21 -2.41 -14.21
N LEU A 85 -4.01 -2.92 -13.93
CA LEU A 85 -3.78 -3.90 -12.87
C LEU A 85 -4.13 -3.31 -11.48
N PHE A 86 -3.69 -2.08 -11.19
CA PHE A 86 -3.99 -1.42 -9.92
C PHE A 86 -5.49 -1.18 -9.73
N VAL A 87 -6.18 -0.71 -10.76
CA VAL A 87 -7.63 -0.49 -10.71
C VAL A 87 -8.37 -1.81 -10.49
N LEU A 88 -8.02 -2.85 -11.25
CA LEU A 88 -8.66 -4.16 -11.14
C LEU A 88 -8.49 -4.75 -9.73
N TYR A 89 -7.26 -4.78 -9.20
CA TYR A 89 -7.00 -5.35 -7.89
C TYR A 89 -7.43 -4.45 -6.74
N GLY A 90 -7.49 -3.12 -6.94
CA GLY A 90 -8.08 -2.18 -6.00
C GLY A 90 -9.57 -2.44 -5.78
N ILE A 91 -10.34 -2.56 -6.87
CA ILE A 91 -11.78 -2.88 -6.81
C ILE A 91 -12.01 -4.27 -6.19
N ARG A 92 -11.19 -5.26 -6.56
CA ARG A 92 -11.27 -6.61 -5.97
C ARG A 92 -10.96 -6.60 -4.47
N MET A 93 -9.99 -5.82 -4.01
CA MET A 93 -9.66 -5.67 -2.60
C MET A 93 -10.78 -5.00 -1.80
N GLU A 94 -11.43 -3.98 -2.37
CA GLU A 94 -12.60 -3.39 -1.75
C GLU A 94 -13.77 -4.37 -1.67
N SER A 95 -14.06 -5.08 -2.76
CA SER A 95 -15.13 -6.08 -2.82
C SER A 95 -14.88 -7.22 -1.81
N PHE A 96 -13.65 -7.73 -1.77
CA PHE A 96 -13.23 -8.76 -0.82
C PHE A 96 -13.38 -8.30 0.63
N ARG A 97 -13.01 -7.04 0.94
CA ARG A 97 -13.19 -6.47 2.29
C ARG A 97 -14.65 -6.33 2.70
N ARG A 98 -15.55 -6.07 1.74
CA ARG A 98 -17.00 -6.00 1.99
C ARG A 98 -17.62 -7.38 2.21
N GLU A 99 -17.16 -8.38 1.47
CA GLU A 99 -17.62 -9.77 1.59
C GLU A 99 -17.04 -10.46 2.85
N HIS A 100 -15.80 -10.11 3.22
CA HIS A 100 -15.10 -10.63 4.39
C HIS A 100 -14.65 -9.49 5.33
N PRO A 101 -15.58 -8.82 6.06
CA PRO A 101 -15.23 -7.74 6.99
C PRO A 101 -14.44 -8.20 8.22
N ARG A 102 -14.58 -9.49 8.58
CA ARG A 102 -13.83 -10.12 9.66
C ARG A 102 -13.27 -11.45 9.18
N VAL A 103 -12.00 -11.65 9.49
CA VAL A 103 -11.25 -12.89 9.24
C VAL A 103 -10.83 -13.46 10.58
N GLY A 104 -10.93 -14.79 10.74
CA GLY A 104 -10.55 -15.50 11.96
C GLY A 104 -9.03 -15.47 12.21
N ALA A 105 -8.60 -15.99 13.37
CA ALA A 105 -7.18 -16.07 13.70
C ALA A 105 -6.48 -17.20 12.91
N LEU A 106 -6.07 -16.90 11.67
CA LEU A 106 -5.44 -17.89 10.77
C LEU A 106 -3.99 -18.22 11.10
N TYR A 107 -3.25 -17.27 11.68
CA TYR A 107 -1.81 -17.38 11.87
C TYR A 107 -1.43 -17.48 13.34
N SER A 108 -0.58 -18.43 13.66
CA SER A 108 0.02 -18.56 14.98
C SER A 108 1.07 -17.47 15.22
N ALA A 109 1.33 -17.15 16.50
CA ALA A 109 2.37 -16.19 16.86
C ALA A 109 3.79 -16.58 16.35
N ALA A 110 4.04 -17.88 16.15
CA ALA A 110 5.30 -18.37 15.59
C ALA A 110 5.42 -18.04 14.09
N GLU A 111 4.32 -18.18 13.34
CA GLU A 111 4.28 -17.84 11.91
C GLU A 111 4.41 -16.34 11.68
N CYS A 112 3.75 -15.52 12.49
CA CYS A 112 3.89 -14.06 12.43
C CYS A 112 5.34 -13.61 12.70
N ARG A 113 6.03 -14.23 13.66
CA ARG A 113 7.47 -13.95 13.91
C ARG A 113 8.35 -14.32 12.72
N ARG A 114 8.10 -15.49 12.11
CA ARG A 114 8.83 -15.92 10.89
C ARG A 114 8.53 -15.00 9.71
N ALA A 115 7.29 -14.56 9.53
CA ALA A 115 6.92 -13.60 8.51
C ALA A 115 7.65 -12.27 8.70
N ASN A 116 7.79 -11.80 9.94
CA ASN A 116 8.50 -10.56 10.24
C ASN A 116 10.01 -10.64 9.94
N SER A 117 10.66 -11.77 10.19
CA SER A 117 12.08 -11.95 9.83
C SER A 117 12.29 -12.04 8.31
N VAL A 118 11.38 -12.72 7.60
CA VAL A 118 11.38 -12.75 6.12
C VAL A 118 11.10 -11.37 5.52
N PHE A 119 10.19 -10.60 6.12
CA PHE A 119 9.93 -9.21 5.76
C PHE A 119 11.19 -8.37 5.90
N ALA A 120 11.86 -8.42 7.07
CA ALA A 120 13.09 -7.67 7.31
C ALA A 120 14.19 -8.06 6.31
N ALA A 121 14.36 -9.35 6.02
CA ALA A 121 15.32 -9.80 5.02
C ALA A 121 15.03 -9.24 3.62
N ARG A 122 13.77 -9.29 3.15
CA ARG A 122 13.38 -8.72 1.84
C ARG A 122 13.53 -7.21 1.79
N LEU A 123 13.21 -6.51 2.87
CA LEU A 123 13.42 -5.07 3.01
C LEU A 123 14.91 -4.72 2.88
N CYS A 124 15.78 -5.44 3.59
CA CYS A 124 17.23 -5.25 3.49
C CYS A 124 17.77 -5.54 2.08
N VAL A 125 17.26 -6.59 1.41
CA VAL A 125 17.65 -6.90 0.03
C VAL A 125 17.21 -5.78 -0.93
N GLY A 126 15.97 -5.28 -0.79
CA GLY A 126 15.47 -4.20 -1.63
C GLY A 126 16.22 -2.89 -1.42
N LEU A 127 16.49 -2.52 -0.17
CA LEU A 127 17.31 -1.36 0.17
C LEU A 127 18.75 -1.53 -0.32
N GLY A 128 19.32 -2.72 -0.17
CA GLY A 128 20.65 -3.06 -0.69
C GLY A 128 20.75 -2.89 -2.19
N ALA A 129 19.74 -3.33 -2.96
CA ALA A 129 19.71 -3.14 -4.42
C ALA A 129 19.69 -1.65 -4.81
N ILE A 130 18.91 -0.82 -4.10
CA ILE A 130 18.87 0.63 -4.34
C ILE A 130 20.23 1.26 -4.03
N LEU A 131 20.82 0.94 -2.87
CA LEU A 131 22.11 1.47 -2.47
C LEU A 131 23.23 1.05 -3.43
N LEU A 132 23.22 -0.20 -3.91
CA LEU A 132 24.13 -0.66 -4.95
C LEU A 132 23.94 0.11 -6.27
N GLY A 133 22.70 0.41 -6.66
CA GLY A 133 22.42 1.28 -7.81
C GLY A 133 22.99 2.69 -7.64
N VAL A 134 22.90 3.28 -6.45
CA VAL A 134 23.51 4.57 -6.13
C VAL A 134 25.04 4.51 -6.17
N ILE A 135 25.65 3.47 -5.59
CA ILE A 135 27.10 3.26 -5.66
C ILE A 135 27.56 3.12 -7.11
N ALA A 136 26.84 2.35 -7.91
CA ALA A 136 27.10 2.19 -9.35
C ALA A 136 26.95 3.51 -10.11
N CYS A 137 25.96 4.35 -9.77
CA CYS A 137 25.80 5.68 -10.34
C CYS A 137 27.01 6.57 -10.11
N VAL A 138 27.50 6.66 -8.87
CA VAL A 138 28.70 7.46 -8.55
C VAL A 138 29.92 6.90 -9.27
N GLY A 139 30.10 5.57 -9.24
CA GLY A 139 31.22 4.92 -9.91
C GLY A 139 31.20 5.13 -11.42
N LEU A 140 30.04 5.00 -12.06
CA LEU A 140 29.90 5.24 -13.49
C LEU A 140 30.13 6.71 -13.83
N ALA A 141 29.52 7.66 -13.12
CA ALA A 141 29.68 9.08 -13.38
C ALA A 141 31.15 9.52 -13.35
N GLU A 142 31.88 9.13 -12.30
CA GLU A 142 33.27 9.57 -12.07
C GLU A 142 34.31 8.76 -12.87
N LEU A 143 34.20 7.42 -12.86
CA LEU A 143 35.20 6.55 -13.50
C LEU A 143 34.88 6.29 -14.98
N GLY A 144 33.59 6.26 -15.33
CA GLY A 144 33.13 6.03 -16.69
C GLY A 144 33.41 7.20 -17.63
N ALA A 145 33.42 8.44 -17.11
CA ALA A 145 33.70 9.63 -17.91
C ALA A 145 35.09 9.59 -18.56
N ALA A 146 36.10 9.12 -17.81
CA ALA A 146 37.47 8.97 -18.32
C ALA A 146 37.60 7.87 -19.39
N ALA A 147 36.72 6.86 -19.35
CA ALA A 147 36.79 5.73 -20.26
C ALA A 147 35.95 5.97 -21.53
N TRP A 148 34.69 6.37 -21.38
CA TRP A 148 33.66 6.31 -22.45
C TRP A 148 33.07 7.70 -22.79
N GLY A 149 33.58 8.77 -22.16
CA GLY A 149 33.12 10.16 -22.34
C GLY A 149 32.00 10.56 -21.39
N SER A 150 31.95 11.84 -21.03
CA SER A 150 31.03 12.38 -20.00
C SER A 150 29.55 12.16 -20.34
N ALA A 151 29.14 12.38 -21.58
CA ALA A 151 27.73 12.22 -21.98
C ALA A 151 27.22 10.78 -21.82
N VAL A 152 28.02 9.78 -22.21
CA VAL A 152 27.65 8.35 -22.08
C VAL A 152 27.68 7.92 -20.61
N SER A 153 28.68 8.41 -19.88
CA SER A 153 28.85 8.19 -18.45
C SER A 153 27.65 8.67 -17.62
N ASP A 154 27.17 9.89 -17.87
CA ASP A 154 26.03 10.48 -17.17
C ASP A 154 24.73 9.69 -17.42
N TYR A 155 24.51 9.26 -18.67
CA TYR A 155 23.37 8.40 -19.02
C TYR A 155 23.43 7.03 -18.34
N ALA A 156 24.61 6.40 -18.33
CA ALA A 156 24.83 5.12 -17.68
C ALA A 156 24.64 5.22 -16.16
N ALA A 157 25.12 6.31 -15.56
CA ALA A 157 24.98 6.59 -14.13
C ALA A 157 23.50 6.73 -13.71
N GLY A 158 22.73 7.55 -14.43
CA GLY A 158 21.29 7.68 -14.19
C GLY A 158 20.54 6.35 -14.35
N THR A 159 20.88 5.58 -15.39
CA THR A 159 20.32 4.24 -15.61
C THR A 159 20.64 3.28 -14.46
N ALA A 160 21.85 3.33 -13.89
CA ALA A 160 22.25 2.43 -12.81
C ALA A 160 21.43 2.61 -11.52
N VAL A 161 21.10 3.86 -11.14
CA VAL A 161 20.17 4.12 -10.02
C VAL A 161 18.80 3.53 -10.33
N LEU A 162 18.28 3.77 -11.53
CA LEU A 162 16.96 3.31 -11.94
C LEU A 162 16.87 1.78 -11.97
N VAL A 163 17.93 1.07 -12.37
CA VAL A 163 18.02 -0.39 -12.26
C VAL A 163 17.93 -0.83 -10.79
N GLY A 164 18.69 -0.19 -9.90
CA GLY A 164 18.63 -0.47 -8.46
C GLY A 164 17.23 -0.26 -7.87
N VAL A 165 16.56 0.84 -8.25
CA VAL A 165 15.18 1.15 -7.83
C VAL A 165 14.17 0.17 -8.42
N THR A 166 14.31 -0.21 -9.70
CA THR A 166 13.43 -1.16 -10.37
C THR A 166 13.47 -2.55 -9.75
N ILE A 167 14.61 -2.96 -9.20
CA ILE A 167 14.74 -4.21 -8.46
C ILE A 167 14.25 -4.02 -7.02
N GLY A 168 14.71 -2.97 -6.35
CA GLY A 168 14.52 -2.78 -4.92
C GLY A 168 13.09 -2.40 -4.53
N ALA A 169 12.49 -1.41 -5.20
CA ALA A 169 11.19 -0.89 -4.80
C ALA A 169 10.07 -1.95 -4.90
N PRO A 170 9.95 -2.77 -5.96
CA PRO A 170 8.94 -3.83 -6.00
C PRO A 170 9.13 -4.89 -4.91
N LEU A 171 10.37 -5.22 -4.54
CA LEU A 171 10.66 -6.14 -3.44
C LEU A 171 10.20 -5.58 -2.10
N ILE A 172 10.44 -4.28 -1.86
CA ILE A 172 10.00 -3.58 -0.66
C ILE A 172 8.47 -3.53 -0.60
N VAL A 173 7.81 -3.15 -1.70
CA VAL A 173 6.34 -3.12 -1.79
C VAL A 173 5.75 -4.51 -1.54
N TYR A 174 6.28 -5.54 -2.20
CA TYR A 174 5.84 -6.93 -1.98
C TYR A 174 6.03 -7.37 -0.53
N ALA A 175 7.17 -7.04 0.08
CA ALA A 175 7.43 -7.35 1.47
C ALA A 175 6.44 -6.64 2.40
N GLY A 176 6.16 -5.35 2.18
CA GLY A 176 5.18 -4.58 2.94
C GLY A 176 3.79 -5.18 2.89
N LEU A 177 3.29 -5.49 1.68
CA LEU A 177 1.97 -6.10 1.49
C LEU A 177 1.90 -7.49 2.12
N GLN A 178 2.96 -8.28 2.02
CA GLN A 178 3.01 -9.58 2.68
C GLN A 178 3.02 -9.45 4.20
N LYS A 179 3.66 -8.43 4.78
CA LYS A 179 3.59 -8.17 6.21
C LYS A 179 2.16 -7.84 6.64
N SER A 180 1.46 -7.00 5.88
CA SER A 180 0.06 -6.65 6.15
C SER A 180 -0.86 -7.87 6.13
N LYS A 181 -0.61 -8.86 5.26
CA LYS A 181 -1.38 -10.12 5.24
C LYS A 181 -1.45 -10.82 6.61
N TYR A 182 -0.35 -10.81 7.36
CA TYR A 182 -0.27 -11.51 8.67
C TYR A 182 -0.87 -10.69 9.83
N ASP A 183 -1.17 -9.40 9.64
CA ASP A 183 -1.78 -8.56 10.68
C ASP A 183 -3.32 -8.58 10.57
N ILE A 184 -3.90 -9.72 10.92
CA ILE A 184 -5.34 -9.94 10.91
C ILE A 184 -6.06 -8.98 11.87
N ALA A 185 -5.41 -8.65 13.00
CA ALA A 185 -5.97 -7.71 13.96
C ALA A 185 -6.09 -6.29 13.35
N ALA A 186 -5.09 -5.84 12.58
CA ALA A 186 -5.20 -4.60 11.82
C ALA A 186 -6.29 -4.65 10.75
N TYR A 187 -6.33 -5.73 9.96
CA TYR A 187 -7.38 -5.93 8.96
C TYR A 187 -8.79 -5.83 9.57
N ASN A 188 -9.03 -6.53 10.68
CA ASN A 188 -10.33 -6.54 11.36
C ASN A 188 -10.68 -5.18 12.01
N ARG A 189 -9.68 -4.35 12.38
CA ARG A 189 -9.91 -2.98 12.87
C ARG A 189 -10.29 -2.04 11.75
N GLU A 190 -9.58 -2.11 10.63
CA GLU A 190 -9.80 -1.27 9.45
C GLU A 190 -11.16 -1.57 8.79
N ASN A 191 -11.64 -2.81 8.87
CA ASN A 191 -12.90 -3.25 8.27
C ASN A 191 -14.07 -3.33 9.27
N LYS A 192 -13.96 -2.74 10.47
CA LYS A 192 -15.12 -2.65 11.37
C LYS A 192 -16.23 -1.87 10.67
N PRO A 193 -17.46 -2.42 10.58
CA PRO A 193 -18.58 -1.65 10.07
C PRO A 193 -18.74 -0.41 10.94
N HIS A 194 -18.45 0.76 10.37
CA HIS A 194 -18.64 2.03 11.05
C HIS A 194 -20.14 2.19 11.26
N ALA A 195 -20.59 2.19 12.52
CA ALA A 195 -22.00 2.34 12.87
C ALA A 195 -22.56 3.75 12.57
N GLY A 196 -21.76 4.65 11.99
CA GLY A 196 -22.21 5.97 11.55
C GLY A 196 -21.21 6.67 10.65
N GLY A 197 -21.47 6.66 9.34
CA GLY A 197 -20.83 7.55 8.35
C GLY A 197 -19.31 7.45 8.21
N GLU A 198 -18.77 8.09 7.17
CA GLU A 198 -17.33 8.35 7.06
C GLU A 198 -16.85 9.13 8.30
N SER A 199 -15.66 8.81 8.79
CA SER A 199 -15.06 9.57 9.89
C SER A 199 -14.92 11.04 9.47
N LEU A 200 -15.06 11.97 10.43
CA LEU A 200 -14.82 13.40 10.17
C LEU A 200 -13.41 13.63 9.61
N SER A 201 -12.45 12.77 9.99
CA SER A 201 -11.09 12.80 9.45
C SER A 201 -11.06 12.51 7.95
N ASP A 202 -11.75 11.47 7.48
CA ASP A 202 -11.75 11.08 6.07
C ASP A 202 -12.38 12.16 5.19
N ARG A 203 -13.47 12.76 5.67
CA ARG A 203 -14.15 13.88 4.97
C ARG A 203 -13.26 15.10 4.85
N ILE A 204 -12.62 15.50 5.95
CA ILE A 204 -11.71 16.67 5.94
C ILE A 204 -10.48 16.38 5.09
N GLY A 205 -9.94 15.15 5.13
CA GLY A 205 -8.86 14.70 4.26
C GLY A 205 -9.23 14.82 2.78
N GLY A 206 -10.45 14.39 2.41
CA GLY A 206 -10.98 14.58 1.06
C GLY A 206 -11.03 16.05 0.62
N VAL A 207 -11.50 16.95 1.49
CA VAL A 207 -11.53 18.40 1.21
C VAL A 207 -10.13 18.98 1.03
N ILE A 208 -9.17 18.59 1.87
CA ILE A 208 -7.77 19.03 1.76
C ILE A 208 -7.17 18.58 0.42
N MET A 209 -7.39 17.33 0.01
CA MET A 209 -6.86 16.81 -1.25
C MET A 209 -7.48 17.46 -2.49
N LEU A 210 -8.80 17.70 -2.48
CA LEU A 210 -9.47 18.43 -3.55
C LEU A 210 -8.97 19.87 -3.63
N SER A 211 -8.76 20.52 -2.49
CA SER A 211 -8.21 21.88 -2.42
C SER A 211 -6.76 21.94 -2.95
N ALA A 212 -5.93 20.98 -2.56
CA ALA A 212 -4.56 20.83 -3.06
C ALA A 212 -4.53 20.67 -4.59
N THR A 213 -5.45 19.86 -5.13
CA THR A 213 -5.58 19.66 -6.59
C THR A 213 -6.01 20.94 -7.29
N ALA A 214 -6.98 21.68 -6.74
CA ALA A 214 -7.42 22.96 -7.30
C ALA A 214 -6.28 23.99 -7.31
N ILE A 215 -5.48 24.06 -6.24
CA ILE A 215 -4.31 24.95 -6.16
C ILE A 215 -3.25 24.56 -7.18
N PHE A 216 -2.96 23.25 -7.33
CA PHE A 216 -2.01 22.76 -8.33
C PHE A 216 -2.43 23.17 -9.75
N LEU A 217 -3.70 22.98 -10.10
CA LEU A 217 -4.22 23.36 -11.42
C LEU A 217 -4.21 24.88 -11.61
N ALA A 218 -4.57 25.67 -10.60
CA ALA A 218 -4.52 27.13 -10.67
C ALA A 218 -3.09 27.66 -10.90
N LEU A 219 -2.10 27.14 -10.16
CA LEU A 219 -0.69 27.51 -10.32
C LEU A 219 -0.14 27.07 -11.69
N GLY A 220 -0.55 25.90 -12.17
CA GLY A 220 -0.20 25.39 -13.49
C GLY A 220 -0.77 26.25 -14.62
N PHE A 221 -2.07 26.52 -14.61
CA PHE A 221 -2.73 27.23 -15.72
C PHE A 221 -2.52 28.75 -15.71
N ILE A 222 -2.47 29.40 -14.53
CA ILE A 222 -2.37 30.86 -14.44
C ILE A 222 -0.92 31.32 -14.57
N TRP A 223 0.01 30.62 -13.92
CA TRP A 223 1.41 31.06 -13.84
C TRP A 223 2.40 30.12 -14.54
N ASN A 224 1.96 29.00 -15.13
CA ASN A 224 2.83 28.01 -15.78
C ASN A 224 3.85 27.37 -14.79
N LEU A 225 3.53 27.34 -13.49
CA LEU A 225 4.39 26.82 -12.42
C LEU A 225 4.23 25.30 -12.20
N TRP A 226 4.12 24.50 -13.26
CA TRP A 226 3.91 23.04 -13.15
C TRP A 226 5.02 22.32 -12.35
N HIS A 227 6.27 22.76 -12.51
CA HIS A 227 7.45 22.14 -11.91
C HIS A 227 7.66 22.37 -10.41
N PRO A 228 7.30 23.53 -9.82
CA PRO A 228 7.27 23.69 -8.36
C PRO A 228 5.91 23.32 -7.74
N ALA A 229 4.81 23.39 -8.50
CA ALA A 229 3.47 23.21 -7.93
C ALA A 229 3.18 21.79 -7.42
N TRP A 230 3.89 20.76 -7.89
CA TRP A 230 3.70 19.38 -7.39
C TRP A 230 3.95 19.27 -5.88
N ALA A 231 4.71 20.19 -5.28
CA ALA A 231 4.98 20.24 -3.83
C ALA A 231 3.70 20.40 -2.99
N VAL A 232 2.60 20.87 -3.58
CA VAL A 232 1.30 20.98 -2.91
C VAL A 232 0.74 19.60 -2.52
N PHE A 233 1.06 18.53 -3.26
CA PHE A 233 0.59 17.18 -2.94
C PHE A 233 1.25 16.58 -1.68
N PRO A 234 2.59 16.59 -1.52
CA PRO A 234 3.23 16.24 -0.24
C PRO A 234 2.71 17.05 0.95
N ILE A 235 2.54 18.36 0.77
CA ILE A 235 2.00 19.24 1.82
C ILE A 235 0.57 18.85 2.19
N GLY A 236 -0.28 18.60 1.20
CA GLY A 236 -1.65 18.12 1.40
C GLY A 236 -1.70 16.78 2.12
N GLY A 237 -0.83 15.83 1.77
CA GLY A 237 -0.72 14.54 2.45
C GLY A 237 -0.33 14.66 3.92
N ILE A 238 0.64 15.55 4.23
CA ILE A 238 1.04 15.84 5.62
C ILE A 238 -0.12 16.46 6.39
N LEU A 239 -0.87 17.39 5.79
CA LEU A 239 -2.04 17.99 6.42
C LEU A 239 -3.15 16.96 6.70
N CYS A 240 -3.39 16.03 5.78
CA CYS A 240 -4.34 14.93 6.00
C CYS A 240 -3.92 14.08 7.21
N ALA A 241 -2.64 13.69 7.28
CA ALA A 241 -2.12 12.93 8.42
C ALA A 241 -2.25 13.68 9.75
N ILE A 242 -1.97 14.99 9.77
CA ILE A 242 -2.17 15.83 10.96
C ILE A 242 -3.63 15.79 11.42
N VAL A 243 -4.57 15.96 10.48
CA VAL A 243 -6.01 15.94 10.80
C VAL A 243 -6.43 14.59 11.36
N SER A 244 -6.00 13.46 10.78
CA SER A 244 -6.28 12.13 11.34
C SER A 244 -5.78 12.00 12.77
N THR A 245 -4.56 12.44 13.07
CA THR A 245 -4.04 12.37 14.45
C THR A 245 -4.76 13.26 15.46
N LEU A 246 -5.31 14.41 15.02
CA LEU A 246 -6.00 15.35 15.91
C LEU A 246 -7.44 14.93 16.17
N VAL A 247 -8.13 14.45 15.12
CA VAL A 247 -9.54 14.05 15.19
C VAL A 247 -9.68 12.69 15.89
N ASP A 248 -8.81 11.72 15.60
CA ASP A 248 -8.84 10.40 16.28
C ASP A 248 -8.53 10.50 17.77
N LYS A 249 -7.76 11.52 18.17
CA LYS A 249 -7.44 11.81 19.58
C LYS A 249 -8.54 12.59 20.30
N GLY A 250 -9.47 13.18 19.53
CA GLY A 250 -10.60 13.96 20.01
C GLY A 250 -11.89 13.17 20.23
N GLU A 251 -11.95 11.91 19.79
CA GLU A 251 -12.99 10.98 20.25
C GLU A 251 -12.57 10.44 21.62
N PRO A 252 -13.15 10.92 22.75
CA PRO A 252 -12.96 10.23 24.00
C PRO A 252 -13.42 8.80 23.77
N GLN A 253 -12.53 7.83 24.03
CA GLN A 253 -12.98 6.47 24.26
C GLN A 253 -14.10 6.57 25.28
N LYS A 254 -15.31 6.26 24.83
CA LYS A 254 -16.45 6.07 25.71
C LYS A 254 -16.08 4.85 26.55
N GLN A 255 -15.34 5.10 27.63
CA GLN A 255 -15.27 4.19 28.76
C GLN A 255 -16.72 3.98 29.14
N GLU A 256 -17.26 2.82 28.80
CA GLU A 256 -18.41 2.28 29.50
C GLU A 256 -17.96 2.06 30.94
N HIS A 257 -18.01 3.15 31.72
CA HIS A 257 -18.12 3.08 33.15
C HIS A 257 -19.52 2.53 33.42
N GLY A 258 -19.62 1.21 33.45
CA GLY A 258 -20.70 0.53 34.12
C GLY A 258 -20.41 0.56 35.61
N ASP A 259 -20.73 1.68 36.26
CA ASP A 259 -21.22 1.61 37.63
C ASP A 259 -22.41 0.63 37.62
N ASN A 260 -22.35 -0.39 38.47
CA ASN A 260 -23.34 -0.57 39.52
C ASN A 260 -22.93 -1.74 40.42
N GLU A 261 -22.92 -1.40 41.70
CA GLU A 261 -23.20 -2.24 42.87
C GLU A 261 -24.27 -3.32 42.63
#